data_AF-A0A815YYV1-F1
#
_entry.id   AF-A0A815YYV1-F1
#
_cell.length_a   1.000
_cell.length_b   1.000
_cell.length_c   1.000
_cell.angle_alpha   90.00
_cell.angle_beta   90.00
_cell.angle_gamma   90.00
#
_symmetry.space_group_name_H-M   'P 1'
#
loop_
_entity.id
_entity.type
_entity.pdbx_description
1 polymer ?
#
loop_
_entity_poly.entity_id
_entity_poly.type
_entity_poly.pdbx_seq_one_letter_code
_entity_poly.pdbx_strand_id
1 'polypeptide(L)'
;MKNRISISSKLETFPNEIFFEIFDRLLPSDLYQAFYGLNTRLNTILNDSRMRFRDNISSLNSKEFHSYIQNILPQILNRLVSFTFGTYDTDEVRLK
;
A
#
# COMPACT_ATOMS: atom_id res chain seq x y z
N MET A 1 16.42 32.77 -2.40
CA MET A 1 15.30 31.92 -2.85
C MET A 1 15.90 30.71 -3.57
N LYS A 2 15.73 29.49 -3.07
CA LYS A 2 16.27 28.28 -3.73
C LYS A 2 15.36 27.90 -4.89
N ASN A 3 15.86 27.99 -6.12
CA ASN A 3 15.19 27.45 -7.30
C ASN A 3 15.03 25.93 -7.12
N ARG A 4 13.80 25.46 -6.89
CA ARG A 4 13.51 24.03 -6.99
C ARG A 4 13.51 23.69 -8.48
N ILE A 5 14.58 23.06 -8.95
CA ILE A 5 14.59 22.45 -10.27
C ILE A 5 13.55 21.33 -10.23
N SER A 6 12.40 21.55 -10.88
CA SER A 6 11.41 20.50 -11.10
C SER A 6 11.98 19.54 -12.14
N ILE A 7 12.60 18.46 -11.69
CA ILE A 7 12.97 17.35 -12.57
C ILE A 7 11.66 16.66 -12.91
N SER A 8 10.98 17.14 -13.96
CA SER A 8 9.81 16.46 -14.52
C SER A 8 10.28 15.12 -15.08
N SER A 9 10.01 14.06 -14.35
CA SER A 9 10.21 12.71 -14.83
C SER A 9 9.23 12.44 -15.96
N LYS A 10 9.69 11.83 -17.06
CA LYS A 10 8.80 11.33 -18.12
C LYS A 10 7.71 10.41 -17.56
N LEU A 11 7.94 9.82 -16.38
CA LEU A 11 6.96 9.03 -15.66
C LEU A 11 5.64 9.80 -15.45
N GLU A 12 5.70 11.08 -15.11
CA GLU A 12 4.50 11.90 -14.85
C GLU A 12 3.68 12.16 -16.12
N THR A 13 4.22 11.87 -17.30
CA THR A 13 3.49 12.02 -18.57
C THR A 13 2.63 10.81 -18.90
N PHE A 14 2.84 9.66 -18.24
CA PHE A 14 2.01 8.48 -18.47
C PHE A 14 0.58 8.69 -18.00
N PRO A 15 -0.40 8.07 -18.68
CA PRO A 15 -1.80 8.15 -18.28
C PRO A 15 -2.07 7.27 -17.05
N ASN A 16 -3.16 7.53 -16.33
CA ASN A 16 -3.46 6.89 -15.04
C ASN A 16 -3.62 5.36 -15.18
N GLU A 17 -4.09 4.89 -16.33
CA GLU A 17 -4.27 3.48 -16.66
C GLU A 17 -2.95 2.70 -16.54
N ILE A 18 -1.83 3.29 -16.97
CA ILE A 18 -0.50 2.69 -16.84
C ILE A 18 -0.11 2.58 -15.37
N PHE A 19 -0.43 3.59 -14.55
CA PHE A 19 -0.15 3.52 -13.12
C PHE A 19 -1.00 2.47 -12.43
N PHE A 20 -2.28 2.34 -12.78
CA PHE A 20 -3.11 1.27 -12.25
C PHE A 20 -2.55 -0.11 -12.61
N GLU A 21 -2.09 -0.30 -13.84
CA GLU A 21 -1.48 -1.57 -14.27
C GLU A 21 -0.15 -1.87 -13.55
N ILE A 22 0.69 -0.85 -13.31
CA ILE A 22 1.91 -1.00 -12.51
C ILE A 22 1.54 -1.33 -11.07
N PHE A 23 0.54 -0.65 -10.52
CA PHE A 23 0.19 -0.77 -9.11
C PHE A 23 -0.44 -2.12 -8.80
N ASP A 24 -1.22 -2.69 -9.71
CA ASP A 24 -1.77 -4.05 -9.58
C ASP A 24 -0.69 -5.14 -9.52
N ARG A 25 0.55 -4.85 -9.93
CA ARG A 25 1.68 -5.80 -9.92
C ARG A 25 2.58 -5.68 -8.70
N LEU A 26 2.38 -4.66 -7.85
CA LEU A 26 3.25 -4.37 -6.71
C LEU A 26 2.54 -4.64 -5.39
N LEU A 27 3.33 -5.02 -4.38
CA LEU A 27 2.83 -5.11 -3.03
C LEU A 27 2.49 -3.71 -2.51
N PRO A 28 1.47 -3.56 -1.65
CA PRO A 28 1.09 -2.26 -1.11
C PRO A 28 2.24 -1.56 -0.36
N SER A 29 3.10 -2.33 0.32
CA SER A 29 4.34 -1.83 0.92
C SER A 29 5.26 -1.14 -0.07
N ASP A 30 5.53 -1.80 -1.20
CA ASP A 30 6.43 -1.29 -2.24
C ASP A 30 5.81 -0.07 -2.93
N LEU A 31 4.48 -0.08 -3.11
CA LEU A 31 3.76 1.04 -3.68
C LEU A 31 3.85 2.29 -2.84
N TYR A 32 3.52 2.18 -1.56
CA TYR A 32 3.61 3.32 -0.66
C TYR A 32 5.06 3.76 -0.48
N GLN A 33 6.02 2.84 -0.42
CA GLN A 33 7.43 3.21 -0.33
C GLN A 33 7.93 3.95 -1.59
N ALA A 34 7.51 3.53 -2.78
CA ALA A 34 8.02 4.10 -4.03
C ALA A 34 7.27 5.35 -4.48
N PHE A 35 5.95 5.42 -4.30
CA PHE A 35 5.10 6.43 -4.95
C PHE A 35 4.43 7.41 -3.99
N TYR A 36 4.28 7.07 -2.70
CA TYR A 36 3.62 7.97 -1.75
C TYR A 36 4.45 9.24 -1.51
N GLY A 37 3.81 10.39 -1.62
CA GLY A 37 4.44 11.69 -1.40
C GLY A 37 5.26 12.21 -2.58
N LEU A 38 5.35 11.48 -3.70
CA LEU A 38 6.06 11.96 -4.89
C LEU A 38 5.34 13.14 -5.54
N ASN A 39 4.05 13.01 -5.82
CA ASN A 39 3.21 14.11 -6.28
C ASN A 39 1.73 13.84 -5.98
N THR A 40 0.92 14.90 -6.05
CA THR A 40 -0.52 14.86 -5.72
C THR A 40 -1.30 13.89 -6.62
N ARG A 41 -0.92 13.75 -7.90
CA ARG A 41 -1.61 12.85 -8.84
C ARG A 41 -1.42 11.39 -8.41
N LEU A 42 -0.19 10.99 -8.12
CA LEU A 42 0.14 9.63 -7.68
C LEU A 42 -0.51 9.31 -6.32
N ASN A 43 -0.51 10.25 -5.38
CA ASN A 43 -1.24 10.09 -4.11
C ASN A 43 -2.74 9.88 -4.34
N THR A 44 -3.33 10.59 -5.31
CA THR A 44 -4.75 10.42 -5.67
C THR A 44 -4.99 9.02 -6.24
N ILE A 45 -4.10 8.52 -7.10
CA ILE A 45 -4.20 7.16 -7.67
C ILE A 45 -4.05 6.09 -6.59
N LEU A 46 -3.08 6.22 -5.68
CA LEU A 46 -2.90 5.30 -4.55
C LEU A 46 -4.15 5.22 -3.67
N ASN A 47 -4.80 6.37 -3.44
CA ASN A 47 -6.01 6.45 -2.63
C ASN A 47 -7.31 6.13 -3.41
N ASP A 48 -7.22 5.87 -4.72
CA ASP A 48 -8.38 5.58 -5.57
C ASP A 48 -9.00 4.23 -5.19
N SER A 49 -10.31 4.23 -4.94
CA SER A 49 -11.12 3.05 -4.59
C SER A 49 -10.99 1.86 -5.54
N ARG A 50 -10.61 2.09 -6.80
CA ARG A 50 -10.38 1.04 -7.81
C ARG A 50 -9.16 0.19 -7.50
N MET A 51 -8.19 0.73 -6.74
CA MET A 51 -7.02 -0.06 -6.32
C MET A 51 -7.46 -1.16 -5.35
N ARG A 52 -6.91 -2.36 -5.52
CA ARG A 52 -7.16 -3.46 -4.59
C ARG A 52 -5.86 -3.78 -3.88
N PHE A 53 -5.70 -3.24 -2.67
CA PHE A 53 -4.61 -3.65 -1.80
C PHE A 53 -4.87 -5.07 -1.32
N ARG A 54 -4.16 -6.04 -1.91
CA ARG A 54 -4.12 -7.40 -1.42
C ARG A 54 -2.89 -7.55 -0.53
N ASP A 55 -3.04 -7.22 0.73
CA ASP A 55 -1.97 -7.44 1.70
C ASP A 55 -1.99 -8.88 2.21
N ASN A 56 -0.95 -9.64 1.91
CA ASN A 56 -0.63 -10.83 2.68
C ASN A 56 0.15 -10.40 3.93
N ILE A 57 -0.57 -9.86 4.92
CA ILE A 57 0.01 -9.35 6.16
C ILE A 57 0.84 -10.43 6.87
N SER A 58 0.42 -11.69 6.78
CA SER A 58 1.13 -12.85 7.33
C SER A 58 2.53 -13.07 6.74
N SER A 59 2.83 -12.50 5.57
CA SER A 59 4.16 -12.59 4.94
C SER A 59 5.11 -11.47 5.34
N LEU A 60 4.62 -10.42 6.02
CA LEU A 60 5.44 -9.29 6.44
C LEU A 60 6.27 -9.66 7.67
N ASN A 61 7.56 -9.29 7.68
CA ASN A 61 8.34 -9.36 8.91
C ASN A 61 7.91 -8.25 9.90
N SER A 62 8.39 -8.31 11.15
CA SER A 62 7.97 -7.37 12.19
C SER A 62 8.22 -5.90 11.84
N LYS A 63 9.29 -5.59 11.09
CA LYS A 63 9.63 -4.21 10.71
C LYS A 63 8.70 -3.72 9.60
N GLU A 64 8.45 -4.56 8.61
CA GLU A 64 7.50 -4.30 7.52
C GLU A 64 6.08 -4.13 8.05
N PHE A 65 5.65 -5.02 8.95
CA PHE A 65 4.36 -4.94 9.61
C PHE A 65 4.21 -3.63 10.38
N HIS A 66 5.23 -3.24 11.16
CA HIS A 66 5.19 -1.97 11.86
C HIS A 66 5.09 -0.78 10.91
N SER A 67 5.86 -0.78 9.82
CA SER A 67 5.78 0.25 8.78
C SER A 67 4.40 0.30 8.13
N TYR A 68 3.81 -0.86 7.86
CA TYR A 68 2.48 -0.99 7.28
C TYR A 68 1.41 -0.36 8.19
N ILE A 69 1.42 -0.70 9.48
CA ILE A 69 0.46 -0.16 10.46
C ILE A 69 0.59 1.37 10.60
N GLN A 70 1.81 1.90 10.57
CA GLN A 70 2.04 3.34 10.80
C GLN A 70 1.77 4.19 9.55
N ASN A 71 2.11 3.69 8.36
CA ASN A 71 2.18 4.52 7.15
C ASN A 71 1.11 4.18 6.11
N ILE A 72 0.66 2.92 6.05
CA ILE A 72 -0.20 2.41 4.97
C ILE A 72 -1.63 2.25 5.46
N LEU A 73 -1.82 1.51 6.55
CA LEU A 73 -3.14 1.22 7.10
C LEU A 73 -4.00 2.49 7.34
N PRO A 74 -3.46 3.60 7.89
CA PRO A 74 -4.25 4.81 8.11
C PRO A 74 -4.74 5.46 6.81
N GLN A 75 -4.01 5.32 5.71
CA GLN A 75 -4.35 5.90 4.41
C GLN A 75 -5.46 5.12 3.71
N ILE A 76 -5.58 3.83 4.00
CA ILE A 76 -6.54 2.92 3.36
C ILE A 76 -7.71 2.55 4.27
N LEU A 77 -7.74 3.07 5.50
CA LEU A 77 -8.70 2.69 6.54
C LEU A 77 -10.15 2.90 6.10
N ASN A 78 -10.43 4.02 5.42
CA ASN A 78 -11.77 4.34 4.89
C ASN A 78 -12.23 3.40 3.75
N ARG A 79 -11.33 2.58 3.21
CA ARG A 79 -11.59 1.64 2.12
C ARG A 79 -11.64 0.20 2.61
N LEU A 80 -11.37 -0.02 3.89
CA LEU A 80 -11.23 -1.35 4.46
C LEU A 80 -12.63 -1.96 4.65
N VAL A 81 -13.02 -2.86 3.75
CA VAL A 81 -14.33 -3.53 3.79
C VAL A 81 -14.34 -4.67 4.81
N SER A 82 -13.22 -5.36 4.97
CA SER A 82 -13.08 -6.48 5.91
C SER A 82 -11.62 -6.66 6.33
N PHE A 83 -11.40 -6.92 7.63
CA PHE A 83 -10.10 -7.32 8.18
C PHE A 83 -10.26 -8.67 8.88
N THR A 84 -9.45 -9.66 8.51
CA THR A 84 -9.48 -10.99 9.13
C THR A 84 -8.11 -11.33 9.70
N PHE A 85 -8.06 -11.61 11.00
CA PHE A 85 -6.90 -12.21 11.62
C PHE A 85 -7.01 -13.72 11.45
N GLY A 86 -6.06 -14.35 10.75
CA GLY A 86 -6.00 -15.80 10.65
C GLY A 86 -5.63 -16.38 12.01
N THR A 87 -6.53 -17.14 12.62
CA THR A 87 -6.17 -18.02 13.72
C THR A 87 -5.41 -19.20 13.11
N TYR A 88 -4.16 -19.40 13.50
CA TYR A 88 -3.63 -20.77 13.45
C TYR A 88 -4.55 -21.57 14.38
N ASP A 89 -5.24 -22.57 13.83
CA ASP A 89 -5.85 -23.61 14.65
C ASP A 89 -4.72 -24.21 15.49
N THR A 90 -4.63 -23.80 16.74
CA THR A 90 -3.97 -24.61 17.74
C THR A 90 -4.83 -25.85 17.89
N ASP A 91 -4.41 -26.92 17.22
CA ASP A 91 -4.93 -28.26 17.43
C ASP A 91 -5.09 -28.52 18.93
N GLU A 92 -6.35 -28.79 19.30
CA GLU A 92 -6.84 -29.45 20.50
C GLU A 92 -5.98 -29.36 21.78
N VAL A 93 -6.20 -28.35 22.62
CA VAL A 93 -6.07 -28.56 24.08
C VAL A 93 -7.43 -29.00 24.61
N ARG A 94 -7.72 -30.30 24.49
CA ARG A 94 -8.77 -30.93 25.30
C ARG A 94 -8.24 -31.03 26.74
N LEU A 95 -8.73 -30.17 27.61
CA LEU A 95 -8.59 -30.34 29.05
C LEU A 95 -9.40 -31.59 29.47
N LYS A 96 -8.68 -32.63 29.89
CA LYS A 96 -9.17 -33.67 30.81
C LYS A 96 -8.45 -33.50 32.14
#